data_AF-A0A7U9SDI6-F1
#
_entry.id   AF-A0A7U9SDI6-F1
#
_cell.length_a   1.000
_cell.length_b   1.000
_cell.length_c   1.000
_cell.angle_alpha   90.00
_cell.angle_beta   90.00
_cell.angle_gamma   90.00
#
_symmetry.space_group_name_H-M   'P 1'
#
loop_
_entity.id
_entity.type
_entity.pdbx_description
1 polymer ?
#
loop_
_entity_poly.entity_id
_entity_poly.type
_entity_poly.pdbx_seq_one_letter_code
_entity_poly.pdbx_strand_id
1 'polypeptide(L)'
;MGIRKEAIYPVQEWEITEKSFDKETNYRNETTFSLSNGYIGTRGTYEEAYPFDVDTGLEGNFVNGFYESEKIRYGEANFGSPPAQPVSA
;
A
#
# COMPACT_ATOMS: atom_id res chain seq x y z
N MET A 1 -22.39 22.36 1.62
CA MET A 1 -22.45 21.28 2.64
C MET A 1 -21.02 20.77 2.81
N GLY A 2 -20.30 21.19 3.85
CA GLY A 2 -18.87 20.85 4.01
C GLY A 2 -18.71 19.41 4.46
N ILE A 3 -18.08 18.56 3.65
CA ILE A 3 -17.71 17.19 4.04
C ILE A 3 -16.51 17.31 4.97
N ARG A 4 -16.73 17.36 6.28
CA ARG A 4 -15.65 17.15 7.26
C ARG A 4 -15.53 15.65 7.48
N LYS A 5 -14.45 15.05 6.98
CA LYS A 5 -14.11 13.67 7.32
C LYS A 5 -13.58 13.65 8.76
N GLU A 6 -14.13 12.75 9.58
CA GLU A 6 -13.63 12.52 10.93
C GLU A 6 -12.32 11.74 10.87
N ALA A 7 -11.42 12.05 11.80
CA ALA A 7 -10.19 11.27 11.98
C ALA A 7 -10.56 9.91 12.57
N ILE A 8 -9.98 8.87 11.99
CA ILE A 8 -10.23 7.47 12.38
C ILE A 8 -9.15 6.91 13.32
N TYR A 9 -8.05 7.65 13.48
CA TYR A 9 -7.04 7.40 14.51
C TYR A 9 -7.16 8.48 15.60
N PRO A 10 -6.95 8.13 16.88
CA PRO A 10 -6.82 9.13 17.95
C PRO A 10 -5.63 10.05 17.69
N VAL A 11 -5.75 11.31 18.11
CA VAL A 11 -4.62 12.27 18.06
C VAL A 11 -3.72 12.02 19.24
N GLN A 12 -2.49 11.61 18.97
CA GLN A 12 -1.42 11.36 19.94
C GLN A 12 -0.12 11.96 19.42
N GLU A 13 0.84 12.23 20.31
CA GLU A 13 2.06 12.97 19.94
C GLU A 13 2.99 12.16 19.02
N TRP A 14 3.16 10.87 19.29
CA TRP A 14 4.16 10.02 18.65
C TRP A 14 3.64 8.65 18.23
N GLU A 15 2.36 8.39 18.42
CA GLU A 15 1.74 7.10 18.19
C GLU A 15 0.57 7.24 17.23
N ILE A 16 0.41 6.24 16.37
CA ILE A 16 -0.82 6.01 15.61
C ILE A 16 -1.37 4.68 16.13
N THR A 17 -2.60 4.67 16.61
CA THR A 17 -3.19 3.48 17.23
C THR A 17 -4.54 3.16 16.59
N GLU A 18 -4.66 1.92 16.11
CA GLU A 18 -5.96 1.31 15.85
C GLU A 18 -6.52 0.76 17.17
N LYS A 19 -7.71 1.19 17.59
CA LYS A 19 -8.31 0.74 18.86
C LYS A 19 -9.07 -0.58 18.72
N SER A 20 -9.47 -0.92 17.50
CA SER A 20 -10.24 -2.11 17.16
C SER A 20 -10.09 -2.38 15.68
N PHE A 21 -10.00 -3.65 15.31
CA PHE A 21 -9.97 -4.06 13.92
C PHE A 21 -11.28 -3.70 13.20
N ASP A 22 -11.16 -3.07 12.02
CA ASP A 22 -12.27 -2.80 11.10
C ASP A 22 -11.86 -3.13 9.66
N LYS A 23 -12.51 -4.15 9.09
CA LYS A 23 -12.21 -4.67 7.75
C LYS A 23 -12.32 -3.59 6.66
N GLU A 24 -13.25 -2.65 6.79
CA GLU A 24 -13.45 -1.56 5.80
C GLU A 24 -12.26 -0.60 5.76
N THR A 25 -11.45 -0.56 6.82
CA THR A 25 -10.29 0.32 6.94
C THR A 25 -8.95 -0.41 6.84
N ASN A 26 -8.99 -1.75 6.84
CA ASN A 26 -7.80 -2.59 6.94
C ASN A 26 -6.80 -2.35 5.80
N TYR A 27 -7.26 -2.29 4.54
CA TYR A 27 -6.40 -1.96 3.39
C TYR A 27 -5.60 -0.65 3.57
N ARG A 28 -6.23 0.37 4.15
CA ARG A 28 -5.57 1.63 4.50
C ARG A 28 -4.62 1.43 5.66
N ASN A 29 -5.04 0.73 6.71
CA ASN A 29 -4.24 0.53 7.93
C ASN A 29 -2.94 -0.21 7.61
N GLU A 30 -2.95 -1.23 6.77
CA GLU A 30 -1.74 -1.88 6.26
C GLU A 30 -0.75 -0.91 5.56
N THR A 31 -1.26 0.17 4.95
CA THR A 31 -0.42 1.22 4.37
C THR A 31 0.10 2.17 5.46
N THR A 32 -0.79 2.63 6.34
CA THR A 32 -0.48 3.57 7.44
C THR A 32 0.56 2.99 8.39
N PHE A 33 0.45 1.71 8.72
CA PHE A 33 1.31 1.01 9.68
C PHE A 33 2.50 0.29 9.02
N SER A 34 2.83 0.64 7.78
CA SER A 34 4.01 0.10 7.11
C SER A 34 5.31 0.51 7.82
N LEU A 35 6.30 -0.38 7.78
CA LEU A 35 7.64 -0.15 8.34
C LEU A 35 8.69 -0.27 7.24
N SER A 36 9.74 0.56 7.31
CA SER A 36 10.87 0.50 6.40
C SER A 36 12.13 1.14 6.98
N ASN A 37 13.28 0.71 6.49
CA ASN A 37 14.59 1.33 6.76
C ASN A 37 15.23 1.95 5.49
N GLY A 38 14.47 2.10 4.41
CA GLY A 38 14.95 2.59 3.12
C GLY A 38 15.64 1.54 2.22
N TYR A 39 16.03 0.39 2.76
CA TYR A 39 16.51 -0.75 1.99
C TYR A 39 15.43 -1.82 1.81
N ILE A 40 14.69 -2.12 2.87
CA ILE A 40 13.55 -3.04 2.87
C ILE A 40 12.34 -2.36 3.50
N GLY A 41 11.14 -2.71 3.04
CA GLY A 41 9.89 -2.26 3.64
C GLY A 41 8.83 -3.35 3.56
N THR A 42 7.93 -3.35 4.55
CA THR A 42 6.75 -4.22 4.58
C THR A 42 5.52 -3.37 4.84
N ARG A 43 4.39 -3.77 4.24
CA ARG A 43 3.07 -3.30 4.69
C ARG A 43 2.82 -3.79 6.11
N GLY A 44 2.00 -3.06 6.85
CA GLY A 44 1.56 -3.41 8.21
C GLY A 44 0.51 -4.52 8.22
N THR A 45 0.75 -5.58 7.46
CA THR A 45 -0.12 -6.77 7.37
C THR A 45 0.06 -7.66 8.60
N TYR A 46 -0.98 -8.38 8.98
CA TYR A 46 -0.92 -9.36 10.06
C TYR A 46 -0.04 -10.57 9.69
N GLU A 47 0.82 -11.02 10.61
CA GLU A 47 1.78 -12.11 10.36
C GLU A 47 1.13 -13.50 10.33
N GLU A 48 -0.02 -13.68 10.98
CA GLU A 48 -0.74 -14.96 11.05
C GLU A 48 -1.36 -15.42 9.73
N ALA A 49 -1.27 -14.58 8.69
CA ALA A 49 -2.03 -14.66 7.45
C ALA A 49 -3.55 -14.61 7.68
N TYR A 50 -4.27 -13.98 6.76
CA TYR A 50 -5.71 -13.86 6.85
C TYR A 50 -6.34 -13.78 5.46
N PRO A 51 -7.59 -14.24 5.29
CA PRO A 51 -8.27 -14.13 4.00
C PRO A 51 -8.70 -12.68 3.74
N PHE A 52 -8.23 -12.11 2.64
CA PHE A 52 -8.68 -10.80 2.15
C PHE A 52 -9.01 -10.86 0.65
N ASP A 53 -9.82 -9.89 0.22
CA ASP A 53 -10.07 -9.58 -1.18
C ASP A 53 -9.30 -8.31 -1.57
N VAL A 54 -9.29 -8.00 -2.86
CA VAL A 54 -8.53 -6.86 -3.41
C VAL A 54 -8.93 -5.50 -2.85
N ASP A 55 -10.11 -5.39 -2.23
CA ASP A 55 -10.64 -4.15 -1.68
C ASP A 55 -10.36 -4.00 -0.17
N THR A 56 -10.05 -5.11 0.52
CA THR A 56 -9.98 -5.15 1.99
C THR A 56 -8.60 -5.46 2.55
N GLY A 57 -7.67 -5.96 1.73
CA GLY A 57 -6.27 -6.16 2.13
C GLY A 57 -5.34 -6.29 0.94
N LEU A 58 -4.04 -6.12 1.20
CA LEU A 58 -2.99 -6.37 0.23
C LEU A 58 -1.69 -6.67 0.99
N GLU A 59 -1.16 -7.88 0.82
CA GLU A 59 0.18 -8.20 1.31
C GLU A 59 1.25 -7.55 0.41
N GLY A 60 2.36 -7.08 0.99
CA GLY A 60 3.45 -6.51 0.21
C GLY A 60 4.73 -6.29 0.99
N ASN A 61 5.82 -6.88 0.48
CA ASN A 61 7.19 -6.70 0.94
C ASN A 61 8.03 -6.18 -0.23
N PHE A 62 8.89 -5.21 0.03
CA PHE A 62 9.64 -4.51 -1.02
C PHE A 62 11.12 -4.41 -0.66
N VAL A 63 11.98 -4.72 -1.61
CA VAL A 63 13.43 -4.53 -1.52
C VAL A 63 13.85 -3.44 -2.50
N ASN A 64 14.53 -2.42 -2.01
CA ASN A 64 14.96 -1.28 -2.81
C ASN A 64 15.91 -1.74 -3.93
N GLY A 65 15.61 -1.34 -5.16
CA GLY A 65 16.37 -1.72 -6.36
C GLY A 65 16.02 -3.08 -6.93
N PHE A 66 15.13 -3.85 -6.30
CA PHE A 66 14.61 -5.10 -6.83
C PHE A 66 13.27 -4.86 -7.53
N TYR A 67 13.21 -5.15 -8.82
CA TYR A 67 12.03 -4.95 -9.66
C TYR A 67 12.06 -5.91 -10.86
N GLU A 68 10.88 -6.21 -11.37
CA GLU A 68 10.69 -6.88 -12.66
C GLU A 68 10.34 -5.87 -13.74
N SER A 69 10.46 -6.26 -15.01
CA SER A 69 10.06 -5.41 -16.14
C SER A 69 8.85 -6.01 -16.84
N GLU A 70 7.79 -5.22 -16.93
CA GLU A 70 6.54 -5.64 -17.58
C GLU A 70 6.25 -4.81 -18.82
N LYS A 71 5.63 -5.45 -19.82
CA LYS A 71 5.29 -4.78 -21.08
C LYS A 71 4.19 -3.75 -20.84
N ILE A 72 4.41 -2.51 -21.26
CA ILE A 72 3.41 -1.45 -21.10
C ILE A 72 2.26 -1.66 -22.09
N ARG A 73 1.03 -1.57 -21.60
CA ARG A 73 -0.18 -1.53 -22.44
C ARG A 73 -0.65 -0.09 -22.60
N TYR A 74 -0.41 0.46 -23.78
CA TYR A 74 -0.85 1.80 -24.14
C TYR A 74 -2.25 1.79 -24.77
N GLY A 75 -3.08 2.77 -24.40
CA GLY A 75 -4.29 3.08 -25.18
C GLY A 75 -3.93 3.69 -26.55
N GLU A 76 -2.84 4.45 -26.61
CA GLU A 76 -2.23 5.01 -27.81
C GLU A 76 -0.72 5.15 -27.56
N ALA A 77 0.12 4.69 -28.50
CA ALA A 77 1.58 4.74 -28.39
C ALA A 77 2.17 5.67 -29.45
N ASN A 78 3.20 6.42 -29.08
CA ASN A 78 3.85 7.40 -29.94
C ASN A 78 5.35 7.15 -30.06
N PHE A 79 6.01 7.87 -30.98
CA PHE A 79 7.46 7.83 -31.06
C PHE A 79 8.09 8.26 -29.73
N GLY A 80 8.97 7.42 -29.18
CA GLY A 80 9.60 7.63 -27.87
C GLY A 80 8.86 7.03 -26.69
N SER A 81 7.69 6.41 -26.88
CA SER A 81 7.03 5.65 -25.81
C SER A 81 7.93 4.48 -25.35
N PRO A 82 8.21 4.33 -24.04
CA PRO A 82 9.00 3.22 -23.54
C PRO A 82 8.29 1.88 -23.80
N PRO A 83 9.03 0.78 -24.07
CA PRO A 83 8.40 -0.51 -24.36
C PRO A 83 7.96 -1.29 -23.12
N ALA A 84 8.55 -0.98 -21.95
CA ALA A 84 8.35 -1.70 -20.70
C ALA A 84 8.48 -0.75 -19.50
N GLN A 85 7.87 -1.12 -18.37
CA GLN A 85 7.92 -0.39 -17.11
C GLN A 85 8.47 -1.29 -15.99
N PRO A 86 9.23 -0.75 -15.04
CA PRO A 86 9.56 -1.48 -13.83
C PRO A 86 8.28 -1.71 -13.01
N VAL A 87 8.13 -2.90 -12.45
CA VAL A 87 7.10 -3.27 -11.47
C VAL A 87 7.79 -3.84 -10.25
N SER A 88 7.26 -3.55 -9.06
CA SER A 88 7.74 -4.21 -7.84
C SER A 88 7.58 -5.71 -8.00
N ALA A 89 8.68 -6.44 -7.82
CA ALA A 89 8.72 -7.89 -7.81
C ALA A 89 8.13 -8.46 -6.51
#